data_AF-A0A0B0NLH4-F1
#
_entry.id   AF-A0A0B0NLH4-F1
#
_cell.length_a   1.000
_cell.length_b   1.000
_cell.length_c   1.000
_cell.angle_alpha   90.00
_cell.angle_beta   90.00
_cell.angle_gamma   90.00
#
_symmetry.space_group_name_H-M   'P 1'
#
loop_
_entity.id
_entity.type
_entity.pdbx_description
1 polymer ?
#
loop_
_entity_poly.entity_id
_entity_poly.type
_entity_poly.pdbx_seq_one_letter_code
_entity_poly.pdbx_strand_id
1 'polypeptide(L)'
;MGKDSKSKEAKGKGKQAGGGSDESASKGKGKAGKGDGLGTCTYVKARHILCEKQGKINEAYKKLQDGWLSNGDKVPPAEFAKVAQEYSECPSGKKGGDLGWFPRGKMAGPFQEVAFNTVIGATSAPFKSTHGYHIILCEGRKN
;
A
#
# COMPACT_ATOMS: atom_id res chain seq x y z
N MET A 1 2.81 -56.62 0.62
CA MET A 1 1.69 -57.47 1.09
C MET A 1 1.49 -57.17 2.57
N GLY A 2 0.23 -56.98 3.00
CA GLY A 2 -0.19 -56.56 4.35
C GLY A 2 -0.76 -55.14 4.29
N LYS A 3 -2.05 -54.86 4.04
CA LYS A 3 -3.31 -55.61 4.15
C LYS A 3 -3.82 -55.80 5.58
N ASP A 4 -4.14 -54.70 6.25
CA ASP A 4 -4.93 -54.73 7.50
C ASP A 4 -5.98 -53.60 7.49
N SER A 5 -7.16 -53.98 7.01
CA SER A 5 -8.41 -53.25 7.24
C SER A 5 -8.94 -53.59 8.63
N LYS A 6 -9.41 -52.61 9.42
CA LYS A 6 -10.63 -52.81 10.23
C LYS A 6 -11.32 -51.51 10.64
N SER A 7 -12.58 -51.46 10.25
CA SER A 7 -13.69 -50.57 10.61
C SER A 7 -14.10 -50.71 12.09
N LYS A 8 -14.70 -49.68 12.72
CA LYS A 8 -16.17 -49.53 12.92
C LYS A 8 -16.55 -48.51 14.03
N GLU A 9 -17.59 -47.72 13.72
CA GLU A 9 -18.71 -47.22 14.56
C GLU A 9 -18.47 -46.57 15.95
N ALA A 10 -19.04 -45.38 16.18
CA ALA A 10 -20.37 -45.26 16.81
C ALA A 10 -20.83 -43.79 16.96
N LYS A 11 -22.16 -43.60 16.83
CA LYS A 11 -22.93 -42.36 17.05
C LYS A 11 -22.90 -41.90 18.52
N GLY A 12 -22.97 -40.58 18.73
CA GLY A 12 -23.40 -39.99 20.00
C GLY A 12 -23.91 -38.56 19.81
N LYS A 13 -25.22 -38.36 19.96
CA LYS A 13 -25.94 -37.08 19.86
C LYS A 13 -26.01 -36.46 21.25
N GLY A 14 -25.52 -35.23 21.44
CA GLY A 14 -25.55 -34.54 22.73
C GLY A 14 -25.59 -33.03 22.56
N LYS A 15 -26.72 -32.45 22.94
CA LYS A 15 -27.07 -31.03 22.93
C LYS A 15 -26.65 -30.42 24.28
N GLN A 16 -25.87 -29.34 24.32
CA GLN A 16 -26.07 -28.29 25.33
C GLN A 16 -25.39 -26.96 24.98
N ALA A 17 -26.05 -25.89 25.43
CA ALA A 17 -25.75 -24.48 25.30
C ALA A 17 -24.51 -24.01 26.06
N GLY A 18 -24.08 -22.78 25.76
CA GLY A 18 -23.47 -21.90 26.76
C GLY A 18 -22.23 -21.14 26.30
N GLY A 19 -22.40 -19.83 26.10
CA GLY A 19 -21.58 -18.79 26.71
C GLY A 19 -20.10 -18.62 26.32
N GLY A 20 -19.79 -17.43 25.82
CA GLY A 20 -18.67 -16.63 26.35
C GLY A 20 -17.30 -16.79 25.71
N SER A 21 -16.87 -15.69 25.07
CA SER A 21 -15.50 -15.13 25.05
C SER A 21 -14.33 -16.03 24.63
N ASP A 22 -13.70 -15.67 23.52
CA ASP A 22 -12.26 -15.33 23.37
C ASP A 22 -12.02 -15.16 21.86
N GLU A 23 -11.68 -13.97 21.37
CA GLU A 23 -10.30 -13.57 21.06
C GLU A 23 -9.51 -14.56 20.16
N SER A 24 -8.70 -13.96 19.29
CA SER A 24 -7.81 -14.61 18.31
C SER A 24 -8.41 -14.91 16.93
N ALA A 25 -8.33 -13.91 16.06
CA ALA A 25 -8.13 -14.19 14.64
C ALA A 25 -7.14 -13.18 14.03
N SER A 26 -5.94 -13.69 13.79
CA SER A 26 -5.05 -13.30 12.71
C SER A 26 -4.28 -11.99 12.87
N LYS A 27 -3.28 -12.06 13.75
CA LYS A 27 -2.08 -11.21 13.69
C LYS A 27 -1.30 -11.54 12.41
N GLY A 28 -1.74 -10.94 11.30
CA GLY A 28 -1.01 -10.88 10.04
C GLY A 28 0.31 -10.14 10.24
N LYS A 29 1.39 -10.90 10.23
CA LYS A 29 2.78 -10.50 10.39
C LYS A 29 3.22 -9.62 9.21
N GLY A 30 2.95 -8.32 9.26
CA GLY A 30 3.55 -7.31 8.39
C GLY A 30 4.86 -6.81 9.01
N LYS A 31 5.97 -7.47 8.70
CA LYS A 31 7.32 -7.06 9.10
C LYS A 31 7.73 -5.82 8.28
N ALA A 32 7.21 -4.65 8.62
CA ALA A 32 7.64 -3.38 8.02
C ALA A 32 9.03 -3.03 8.55
N GLY A 33 9.96 -2.80 7.63
CA GLY A 33 11.38 -2.64 7.89
C GLY A 33 11.73 -1.53 8.88
N LYS A 34 12.81 -1.81 9.62
CA LYS A 34 13.83 -0.91 10.17
C LYS A 34 13.55 0.58 10.00
N GLY A 35 13.39 1.23 11.15
CA GLY A 35 12.83 2.56 11.27
C GLY A 35 13.79 3.72 11.11
N ASP A 36 13.17 4.81 10.69
CA ASP A 36 13.57 6.19 10.94
C ASP A 36 12.31 6.90 11.43
N GLY A 37 12.20 7.21 12.72
CA GLY A 37 11.35 8.27 13.31
C GLY A 37 9.95 8.59 12.77
N LEU A 38 9.20 7.64 12.18
CA LEU A 38 7.94 7.93 11.47
C LEU A 38 6.66 7.68 12.27
N GLY A 39 6.79 7.39 13.56
CA GLY A 39 5.66 7.07 14.44
C GLY A 39 4.78 8.27 14.82
N THR A 40 5.24 9.50 14.61
CA THR A 40 4.56 10.73 15.07
C THR A 40 3.99 11.60 13.96
N CYS A 41 3.95 11.15 12.70
CA CYS A 41 3.26 11.91 11.65
C CYS A 41 1.78 11.50 11.59
N THR A 42 0.90 12.42 11.96
CA THR A 42 -0.57 12.25 11.87
C THR A 42 -1.10 12.59 10.49
N TYR A 43 -0.46 13.54 9.79
CA TYR A 43 -0.79 13.98 8.44
C TYR A 43 0.40 13.86 7.48
N VAL A 44 0.10 13.47 6.24
CA VAL A 44 1.07 13.44 5.14
C VAL A 44 0.48 14.16 3.94
N LYS A 45 1.31 14.95 3.26
CA LYS A 45 1.03 15.53 1.96
C LYS A 45 1.70 14.67 0.91
N ALA A 46 0.92 14.07 0.02
CA ALA A 46 1.46 13.23 -1.03
C ALA A 46 0.71 13.41 -2.35
N ARG A 47 1.42 13.11 -3.43
CA ARG A 47 0.84 12.91 -4.75
C ARG A 47 0.83 11.45 -5.10
N HIS A 48 -0.12 11.02 -5.91
CA HIS A 48 -0.14 9.67 -6.43
C HIS A 48 -0.38 9.61 -7.94
N ILE A 49 0.13 8.55 -8.56
CA ILE A 49 -0.18 8.18 -9.94
C ILE A 49 -0.88 6.84 -9.84
N LEU A 50 -2.09 6.74 -10.38
CA LEU A 50 -2.85 5.50 -10.44
C LEU A 50 -2.93 5.04 -11.89
N CYS A 51 -2.48 3.82 -12.17
CA CYS A 51 -2.70 3.19 -13.47
C CYS A 51 -3.32 1.80 -13.27
N GLU A 52 -4.33 1.45 -14.06
CA GLU A 52 -4.92 0.12 -14.05
C GLU A 52 -3.94 -0.92 -14.63
N LYS A 53 -3.14 -0.50 -15.62
CA LYS A 53 -2.16 -1.34 -16.31
C LYS A 53 -0.78 -1.26 -15.66
N GLN A 54 -0.20 -2.42 -15.34
CA GLN A 54 1.18 -2.53 -14.85
C GLN A 54 2.21 -1.99 -15.86
N GLY A 55 1.94 -2.13 -17.17
CA GLY A 55 2.80 -1.56 -18.20
C GLY A 55 2.94 -0.04 -18.06
N LYS A 56 1.79 0.66 -17.99
CA LYS A 56 1.75 2.12 -17.87
C LYS A 56 2.46 2.63 -16.61
N ILE A 57 2.20 2.03 -15.44
CA ILE A 57 2.84 2.49 -14.20
C ILE A 57 4.36 2.28 -14.24
N ASN A 58 4.82 1.20 -14.86
CA ASN A 58 6.24 0.89 -14.93
C ASN A 58 6.96 1.83 -15.90
N GLU A 59 6.31 2.23 -17.00
CA GLU A 59 6.82 3.27 -17.88
C GLU A 59 6.87 4.64 -17.19
N ALA A 60 5.82 5.01 -16.45
CA ALA A 60 5.80 6.22 -15.63
C ALA A 60 6.92 6.19 -14.58
N TYR A 61 7.10 5.07 -13.89
CA TYR A 61 8.16 4.89 -12.90
C TYR A 61 9.55 4.96 -13.55
N LYS A 62 9.74 4.31 -14.70
CA LYS A 62 11.00 4.39 -15.46
C LYS A 62 11.33 5.81 -15.89
N LYS A 63 10.36 6.59 -16.37
CA LYS A 63 10.56 8.01 -16.71
C LYS A 63 11.02 8.81 -15.50
N LEU A 64 10.38 8.61 -14.35
CA LEU A 64 10.80 9.25 -13.09
C LEU A 64 12.19 8.76 -12.66
N GLN A 65 12.46 7.47 -12.84
CA GLN A 65 13.72 6.86 -12.42
C GLN A 65 14.89 7.33 -13.27
N ASP A 66 14.77 7.31 -14.59
CA ASP A 66 15.81 7.74 -15.52
C ASP A 66 16.13 9.23 -15.37
N GLY A 67 15.10 10.07 -15.21
CA GLY A 67 15.27 11.52 -15.10
C GLY A 67 15.71 12.03 -13.73
N TRP A 68 15.28 11.39 -12.63
CA TRP A 68 15.46 11.94 -11.28
C TRP A 68 16.11 10.95 -10.32
N LEU A 69 15.52 9.75 -10.18
CA LEU A 69 16.07 8.79 -9.20
C LEU A 69 17.48 8.30 -9.58
N SER A 70 17.82 8.25 -10.88
CA SER A 70 19.14 7.85 -11.38
C SER A 70 20.19 8.94 -11.19
N ASN A 71 19.75 10.20 -11.16
CA ASN A 71 20.60 11.35 -10.81
C ASN A 71 20.85 11.44 -9.29
N GLY A 72 20.24 10.55 -8.50
CA GLY A 72 20.30 10.58 -7.03
C GLY A 72 19.51 11.74 -6.41
N ASP A 73 18.72 12.44 -7.22
CA ASP A 73 18.00 13.64 -6.81
C ASP A 73 16.52 13.34 -6.54
N LYS A 74 15.87 14.26 -5.82
CA LYS A 74 14.48 14.14 -5.42
C LYS A 74 13.59 14.45 -6.62
N VAL A 75 12.58 13.62 -6.88
CA VAL A 75 11.60 13.90 -7.92
C VAL A 75 10.84 15.18 -7.55
N PRO A 76 10.93 16.26 -8.34
CA PRO A 76 10.20 17.46 -8.04
C PRO A 76 8.72 17.19 -8.30
N PRO A 77 7.84 17.82 -7.51
CA PRO A 77 6.41 17.62 -7.63
C PRO A 77 5.85 18.08 -8.98
N ALA A 78 6.53 19.01 -9.67
CA ALA A 78 6.16 19.47 -11.00
C ALA A 78 6.34 18.37 -12.07
N GLU A 79 7.44 17.61 -12.03
CA GLU A 79 7.66 16.52 -12.98
C GLU A 79 6.79 15.32 -12.67
N PHE A 80 6.62 15.00 -11.38
CA PHE A 80 5.65 13.99 -10.97
C PHE A 80 4.23 14.36 -11.42
N ALA A 81 3.86 15.64 -11.33
CA ALA A 81 2.57 16.13 -11.80
C ALA A 81 2.40 15.96 -13.31
N LYS A 82 3.43 16.20 -14.12
CA LYS A 82 3.38 15.96 -15.57
C LYS A 82 3.16 14.48 -15.89
N VAL A 83 3.94 13.60 -15.27
CA VAL A 83 3.79 12.14 -15.45
C VAL A 83 2.41 11.69 -14.94
N ALA A 84 1.93 12.24 -13.84
CA ALA A 84 0.58 11.97 -13.35
C ALA A 84 -0.50 12.45 -14.33
N GLN A 85 -0.37 13.61 -14.94
CA GLN A 85 -1.35 14.09 -15.94
C GLN A 85 -1.38 13.21 -17.18
N GLU A 86 -0.24 12.67 -17.59
CA GLU A 86 -0.10 11.82 -18.78
C GLU A 86 -0.54 10.36 -18.54
N TYR A 87 -0.18 9.79 -17.38
CA TYR A 87 -0.35 8.37 -17.09
C TYR A 87 -1.44 8.05 -16.07
N SER A 88 -1.80 8.97 -15.17
CA SER A 88 -2.76 8.68 -14.11
C SER A 88 -4.19 8.60 -14.65
N GLU A 89 -4.85 7.49 -14.35
CA GLU A 89 -6.26 7.22 -14.65
C GLU A 89 -7.19 7.69 -13.51
N CYS A 90 -6.63 8.15 -12.38
CA CYS A 90 -7.40 8.77 -11.30
C CYS A 90 -7.84 10.20 -11.68
N PRO A 91 -9.05 10.68 -11.28
CA PRO A 91 -9.48 12.07 -11.47
C PRO A 91 -8.52 13.12 -10.89
N SER A 92 -7.76 12.76 -9.86
CA SER A 92 -6.68 13.60 -9.30
C SER A 92 -5.50 13.79 -10.26
N GLY A 93 -5.35 12.94 -11.27
CA GLY A 93 -4.33 13.06 -12.34
C GLY A 93 -4.35 14.41 -13.02
N LYS A 94 -5.53 15.02 -13.22
CA LYS A 94 -5.67 16.39 -13.77
C LYS A 94 -4.94 17.45 -12.94
N LYS A 95 -4.87 17.25 -11.62
CA LYS A 95 -4.14 18.12 -10.67
C LYS A 95 -2.70 17.63 -10.43
N GLY A 96 -2.18 16.78 -11.31
CA GLY A 96 -0.87 16.17 -11.14
C GLY A 96 -0.82 15.14 -10.01
N GLY A 97 -1.93 14.45 -9.76
CA GLY A 97 -2.00 13.41 -8.74
C GLY A 97 -2.04 13.93 -7.30
N ASP A 98 -2.21 15.24 -7.10
CA ASP A 98 -2.19 15.84 -5.75
C ASP A 98 -3.39 15.39 -4.92
N LEU A 99 -3.10 14.77 -3.77
CA LEU A 99 -4.11 14.38 -2.77
C LEU A 99 -4.22 15.40 -1.64
N GLY A 100 -3.32 16.39 -1.60
CA GLY A 100 -3.19 17.31 -0.48
C GLY A 100 -2.78 16.61 0.81
N TRP A 101 -3.13 17.23 1.93
CA TRP A 101 -2.87 16.70 3.27
C TRP A 101 -3.95 15.71 3.66
N PHE A 102 -3.57 14.48 4.00
CA PHE A 102 -4.49 13.48 4.53
C PHE A 102 -3.95 12.85 5.81
N PRO A 103 -4.85 12.52 6.77
CA PRO A 103 -4.46 11.84 7.99
C PRO A 103 -4.25 10.34 7.76
N ARG A 104 -3.52 9.71 8.69
CA ARG A 104 -3.43 8.25 8.76
C ARG A 104 -4.82 7.64 8.99
N GLY A 105 -5.12 6.54 8.32
CA GLY A 105 -6.39 5.80 8.42
C GLY A 105 -7.46 6.21 7.41
N LYS A 106 -7.29 7.32 6.68
CA LYS A 106 -8.27 7.77 5.65
C LYS A 106 -8.09 7.08 4.29
N MET A 107 -6.90 6.53 4.02
CA MET A 107 -6.54 5.91 2.74
C MET A 107 -6.40 4.39 2.89
N ALA A 108 -6.40 3.67 1.76
CA ALA A 108 -6.21 2.21 1.75
C ALA A 108 -4.95 1.80 2.53
N GLY A 109 -5.03 0.71 3.30
CA GLY A 109 -3.92 0.19 4.12
C GLY A 109 -2.55 0.22 3.46
N PRO A 110 -2.35 -0.43 2.29
CA PRO A 110 -1.06 -0.43 1.62
C PRO A 110 -0.65 0.96 1.13
N PHE A 111 -1.60 1.81 0.73
CA PHE A 111 -1.34 3.17 0.26
C PHE A 111 -0.79 4.05 1.39
N GLN A 112 -1.46 4.04 2.55
CA GLN A 112 -0.98 4.81 3.69
C GLN A 112 0.37 4.28 4.15
N GLU A 113 0.56 2.96 4.23
CA GLU A 113 1.82 2.40 4.71
C GLU A 113 2.98 2.87 3.84
N VAL A 114 2.81 2.84 2.52
CA VAL A 114 3.82 3.36 1.59
C VAL A 114 4.00 4.88 1.73
N ALA A 115 2.93 5.68 1.80
CA ALA A 115 3.02 7.13 1.95
C ALA A 115 3.74 7.55 3.25
N PHE A 116 3.40 6.90 4.36
CA PHE A 116 3.98 7.15 5.67
C PHE A 116 5.36 6.52 5.85
N ASN A 117 5.76 5.57 4.99
CA ASN A 117 7.12 5.02 4.97
C ASN A 117 8.05 5.77 3.99
N THR A 118 7.49 6.48 3.00
CA THR A 118 8.26 7.19 1.95
C THR A 118 8.81 8.54 2.42
N VAL A 119 10.11 8.69 2.52
CA VAL A 119 10.78 9.93 2.98
C VAL A 119 10.26 11.19 2.27
N ILE A 120 10.26 12.33 2.99
CA ILE A 120 9.83 13.62 2.42
C ILE A 120 10.71 14.03 1.24
N GLY A 121 10.05 14.29 0.11
CA GLY A 121 10.64 14.56 -1.19
C GLY A 121 11.11 13.31 -1.93
N ALA A 122 10.82 12.11 -1.44
CA ALA A 122 11.13 10.85 -2.12
C ALA A 122 9.88 10.24 -2.76
N THR A 123 10.12 9.46 -3.80
CA THR A 123 9.11 8.67 -4.51
C THR A 123 9.19 7.22 -4.09
N SER A 124 8.04 6.61 -3.85
CA SER A 124 7.91 5.18 -3.57
C SER A 124 8.06 4.32 -4.82
N ALA A 125 8.35 3.04 -4.61
CA ALA A 125 8.25 2.04 -5.67
C ALA A 125 6.77 1.84 -6.08
N PRO A 126 6.50 1.47 -7.35
CA PRO A 126 5.16 1.16 -7.80
C PRO A 126 4.61 -0.05 -7.02
N PHE A 127 3.48 0.13 -6.35
CA PHE A 127 2.83 -0.92 -5.56
C PHE A 127 1.41 -1.17 -6.06
N LYS A 128 0.94 -2.40 -5.87
CA LYS A 128 -0.41 -2.81 -6.26
C LYS A 128 -1.38 -2.52 -5.11
N SER A 129 -2.51 -1.92 -5.43
CA SER A 129 -3.68 -1.78 -4.55
C SER A 129 -4.91 -2.43 -5.22
N THR A 130 -6.05 -2.37 -4.53
CA THR A 130 -7.35 -2.82 -5.05
C THR A 130 -7.78 -2.11 -6.33
N HIS A 131 -7.30 -0.89 -6.57
CA HIS A 131 -7.69 -0.07 -7.74
C HIS A 131 -6.70 -0.18 -8.92
N GLY A 132 -5.60 -0.92 -8.77
CA GLY A 132 -4.54 -1.00 -9.79
C GLY A 132 -3.17 -0.74 -9.18
N TYR A 133 -2.29 -0.11 -9.95
CA TYR A 133 -0.93 0.21 -9.51
C TYR A 133 -0.79 1.68 -9.18
N HIS A 134 -0.03 1.93 -8.11
CA HIS A 134 0.13 3.25 -7.54
C HIS A 134 1.61 3.58 -7.35
N ILE A 135 1.97 4.81 -7.64
CA ILE A 135 3.23 5.41 -7.21
C ILE A 135 2.87 6.60 -6.33
N ILE A 136 3.54 6.76 -5.20
CA ILE A 136 3.38 7.89 -4.29
C ILE A 136 4.66 8.74 -4.28
N LEU A 137 4.51 10.05 -4.33
CA LEU A 137 5.53 11.03 -3.99
C LEU A 137 5.13 11.73 -2.69
N CYS A 138 5.97 11.63 -1.66
CA CYS A 138 5.72 12.34 -0.40
C CYS A 138 6.27 13.76 -0.51
N GLU A 139 5.44 14.78 -0.38
CA GLU A 139 5.87 16.19 -0.41
C GLU A 139 6.14 16.76 0.99
N GLY A 140 5.42 16.27 2.01
CA GLY A 140 5.52 16.83 3.36
C GLY A 140 4.81 15.97 4.40
N ARG A 141 5.18 16.16 5.67
CA ARG A 141 4.58 15.48 6.83
C ARG A 141 4.33 16.47 7.95
N LYS A 142 3.29 16.25 8.73
CA LYS A 142 2.85 17.11 9.83
C LYS A 142 2.29 16.24 10.96
N ASN A 143 2.40 16.76 12.19
CA ASN A 143 1.76 16.21 13.39
C ASN A 143 0.58 17.11 13.83
#